data_AF-A0AAW1M686-F1
#
_entry.id   AF-A0AAW1M686-F1
#
_cell.length_a   1.000
_cell.length_b   1.000
_cell.length_c   1.000
_cell.angle_alpha   90.00
_cell.angle_beta   90.00
_cell.angle_gamma   90.00
#
_symmetry.space_group_name_H-M   'P 1'
#
loop_
_entity.id
_entity.type
_entity.pdbx_description
1 polymer ?
#
loop_
_entity_poly.entity_id
_entity_poly.type
_entity_poly.pdbx_seq_one_letter_code
_entity_poly.pdbx_strand_id
1 'polypeptide(L)'
;MLGYYVGCVLWELEEGVYYVEFDHLFENYAPIRDVVSVEQIRPCPPNVGRNNFSVGDTVEVFVNDGWWVGKVEASYRHENCFEVVLDGSGEDVVVHACDMRLHQVWEDGTWIIVLD
;
A
#
# COMPACT_ATOMS: atom_id res chain seq x y z
N MET A 1 2.07 10.78 2.66
CA MET A 1 1.37 10.09 1.54
C MET A 1 0.50 9.02 2.17
N LEU A 2 -0.77 8.92 1.79
CA LEU A 2 -1.76 8.05 2.48
C LEU A 2 -1.98 6.70 1.80
N GLY A 3 -1.42 6.51 0.59
CA GLY A 3 -1.49 5.25 -0.12
C GLY A 3 -0.53 5.17 -1.31
N TYR A 4 -0.42 3.97 -1.88
CA TYR A 4 0.51 3.64 -2.96
C TYR A 4 -0.16 2.72 -3.98
N TYR A 5 0.08 2.99 -5.27
CA TYR A 5 -0.24 2.07 -6.36
C TYR A 5 0.97 1.21 -6.70
N VAL A 6 0.72 -0.04 -7.09
CA VAL A 6 1.78 -0.93 -7.57
C VAL A 6 2.02 -0.66 -9.06
N GLY A 7 3.28 -0.65 -9.47
CA GLY A 7 3.66 -0.45 -10.84
C GLY A 7 5.12 -0.79 -11.10
N CYS A 8 5.54 -0.66 -12.35
CA CYS A 8 6.90 -0.86 -12.78
C CYS A 8 7.49 0.41 -13.42
N VAL A 9 8.77 0.65 -13.16
CA VAL A 9 9.54 1.66 -13.89
C VAL A 9 9.84 1.08 -15.27
N LEU A 10 9.33 1.73 -16.31
CA LEU A 10 9.65 1.37 -17.67
C LEU A 10 11.00 2.00 -18.05
N TRP A 11 11.10 3.33 -17.97
CA TRP A 11 12.27 4.10 -18.36
C TRP A 11 12.59 5.22 -17.36
N GLU A 12 13.86 5.58 -17.26
CA GLU A 12 14.31 6.87 -16.71
C GLU A 12 14.35 7.88 -17.87
N LEU A 13 13.62 8.98 -17.74
CA LEU A 13 13.56 10.02 -18.77
C LEU A 13 14.70 11.02 -18.60
N GLU A 14 14.92 11.44 -17.36
CA GLU A 14 15.97 12.33 -16.88
C GLU A 14 16.33 11.92 -15.44
N GLU A 15 17.42 12.46 -14.88
CA GLU A 15 17.84 12.13 -13.51
C GLU A 15 16.70 12.35 -12.50
N GLY A 16 16.25 11.27 -11.87
CA GLY A 16 15.16 11.30 -10.88
C GLY A 16 13.75 11.44 -11.45
N VAL A 17 13.56 11.32 -12.76
CA VAL A 17 12.24 11.37 -13.43
C VAL A 17 12.00 10.08 -14.21
N TYR A 18 10.90 9.39 -13.89
CA TYR A 18 10.63 8.04 -14.38
C TYR A 18 9.29 7.95 -15.10
N TYR A 19 9.25 7.19 -16.20
CA TYR A 19 8.02 6.76 -16.85
C TYR A 19 7.61 5.40 -16.30
N VAL A 20 6.42 5.33 -15.69
CA VAL A 20 5.93 4.15 -14.98
C VAL A 20 4.66 3.61 -15.62
N GLU A 21 4.40 2.32 -15.45
CA GLU A 21 3.15 1.65 -15.77
C GLU A 21 2.56 1.06 -14.49
N PHE A 22 1.28 1.29 -14.23
CA PHE A 22 0.59 0.78 -13.05
C PHE A 22 0.02 -0.61 -13.31
N ASP A 23 0.17 -1.52 -12.35
CA ASP A 23 -0.20 -2.94 -12.50
C ASP A 23 -1.73 -3.16 -12.46
N HIS A 24 -2.43 -2.34 -11.66
CA HIS A 24 -3.86 -2.51 -11.37
C HIS A 24 -4.75 -1.36 -11.89
N LEU A 25 -4.16 -0.34 -12.52
CA LEU A 25 -4.92 0.81 -13.03
C LEU A 25 -5.04 0.73 -14.55
N PHE A 26 -6.28 0.74 -15.05
CA PHE A 26 -6.56 0.60 -16.47
C PHE A 26 -7.53 1.67 -16.97
N GLU A 27 -7.30 2.15 -18.20
CA GLU A 27 -8.21 2.98 -18.95
C GLU A 27 -8.47 2.32 -20.31
N ASN A 28 -9.74 2.09 -20.67
CA ASN A 28 -10.12 1.42 -21.92
C ASN A 28 -9.37 0.10 -22.18
N TYR A 29 -9.23 -0.73 -21.14
CA TYR A 29 -8.50 -2.01 -21.16
C TYR A 29 -6.98 -1.91 -21.40
N ALA A 30 -6.41 -0.70 -21.38
CA ALA A 30 -4.97 -0.47 -21.44
C ALA A 30 -4.44 -0.07 -20.06
N PRO A 31 -3.24 -0.53 -19.65
CA PRO A 31 -2.59 -0.05 -18.42
C PRO A 31 -2.39 1.46 -18.45
N ILE A 32 -2.67 2.11 -17.32
CA ILE A 32 -2.37 3.53 -17.13
C ILE A 32 -0.85 3.67 -16.94
N ARG A 33 -0.29 4.71 -17.57
CA ARG A 33 1.12 5.09 -17.45
C ARG A 33 1.22 6.55 -17.07
N ASP A 34 2.27 6.90 -16.34
CA ASP A 34 2.48 8.27 -15.88
C ASP A 34 3.98 8.62 -15.77
N VAL A 35 4.27 9.92 -15.65
CA VAL A 35 5.61 10.44 -15.36
C VAL A 35 5.64 10.90 -13.91
N VAL A 36 6.54 10.31 -13.12
CA VAL A 36 6.65 10.58 -11.67
C VAL A 36 8.09 10.91 -11.29
N SER A 37 8.27 11.63 -10.17
CA SER A 37 9.60 11.90 -9.63
C SER A 37 10.07 10.79 -8.68
N VAL A 38 11.38 10.75 -8.40
CA VAL A 38 12.00 9.78 -7.48
C VAL A 38 11.39 9.83 -6.08
N GLU A 39 10.93 11.00 -5.62
CA GLU A 39 10.29 11.17 -4.31
C GLU A 39 8.89 10.54 -4.24
N GLN A 40 8.28 10.22 -5.38
CA GLN A 40 6.98 9.57 -5.48
C GLN A 40 7.11 8.04 -5.65
N ILE A 41 8.33 7.52 -5.79
CA ILE A 41 8.59 6.09 -5.99
C ILE A 41 9.28 5.53 -4.74
N ARG A 42 8.89 4.30 -4.39
CA ARG A 42 9.64 3.43 -3.49
C ARG A 42 9.62 2.01 -4.05
N PRO A 43 10.57 1.14 -3.68
CA PRO A 43 10.48 -0.28 -4.01
C PRO A 43 9.18 -0.91 -3.47
N CYS A 44 8.91 -2.17 -3.82
CA CYS A 44 7.88 -2.91 -3.10
C CYS A 44 8.39 -3.26 -1.67
N PRO A 45 7.58 -3.04 -0.63
CA PRO A 45 7.97 -3.43 0.73
C PRO A 45 8.15 -4.95 0.83
N PRO A 46 9.11 -5.42 1.63
CA PRO A 46 9.30 -6.84 1.86
C PRO A 46 8.08 -7.44 2.57
N ASN A 47 7.74 -8.67 2.20
CA ASN A 47 6.76 -9.45 2.93
C ASN A 47 7.39 -9.92 4.25
N VAL A 48 6.96 -9.33 5.36
CA VAL A 48 7.44 -9.64 6.71
C VAL A 48 6.71 -10.83 7.36
N GLY A 49 5.84 -11.53 6.61
CA GLY A 49 5.24 -12.81 7.01
C GLY A 49 4.33 -12.74 8.25
N ARG A 50 3.87 -11.54 8.62
CA ARG A 50 3.03 -11.34 9.80
C ARG A 50 1.56 -11.25 9.38
N ASN A 51 0.81 -12.33 9.62
CA ASN A 51 -0.65 -12.36 9.46
C ASN A 51 -1.38 -12.15 10.80
N ASN A 52 -0.65 -11.91 11.88
CA ASN A 52 -1.22 -11.70 13.21
C ASN A 52 -1.34 -10.20 13.47
N PHE A 53 -2.39 -9.59 12.93
CA PHE A 53 -2.78 -8.21 13.21
C PHE A 53 -3.57 -8.14 14.53
N SER A 54 -3.42 -7.04 15.24
CA SER A 54 -4.12 -6.73 16.48
C SER A 54 -4.89 -5.43 16.37
N VAL A 55 -5.96 -5.28 17.15
CA VAL A 55 -6.64 -3.99 17.28
C VAL A 55 -5.64 -2.94 17.77
N GLY A 56 -5.60 -1.81 17.08
CA GLY A 56 -4.64 -0.73 17.29
C GLY A 56 -3.44 -0.74 16.35
N ASP A 57 -3.17 -1.85 15.64
CA ASP A 57 -2.06 -1.91 14.69
C ASP A 57 -2.31 -0.96 13.51
N THR A 58 -1.27 -0.22 13.11
CA THR A 58 -1.24 0.56 11.88
C THR A 58 -0.77 -0.32 10.72
N VAL A 59 -1.61 -0.42 9.70
CA VAL A 59 -1.48 -1.36 8.59
C VAL A 59 -1.62 -0.62 7.25
N GLU A 60 -1.19 -1.28 6.18
CA GLU A 60 -1.61 -0.95 4.83
C GLU A 60 -2.58 -2.04 4.35
N VAL A 61 -3.71 -1.64 3.77
CA VAL A 61 -4.72 -2.56 3.22
C VAL A 61 -4.88 -2.36 1.72
N PHE A 62 -5.07 -3.45 0.97
CA PHE A 62 -5.24 -3.41 -0.47
C PHE A 62 -6.72 -3.25 -0.84
N VAL A 63 -7.12 -2.04 -1.21
CA VAL A 63 -8.49 -1.69 -1.62
C VAL A 63 -8.45 -0.69 -2.77
N ASN A 64 -9.43 -0.74 -3.68
CA ASN A 64 -9.49 0.15 -4.85
C ASN A 64 -8.16 0.20 -5.63
N ASP A 65 -7.60 -0.98 -5.91
CA ASP A 65 -6.39 -1.18 -6.71
C ASP A 65 -5.09 -0.58 -6.13
N GLY A 66 -5.10 -0.17 -4.85
CA GLY A 66 -3.97 0.43 -4.16
C GLY A 66 -3.82 -0.03 -2.71
N TRP A 67 -2.66 0.26 -2.12
CA TRP A 67 -2.37 0.04 -0.71
C TRP A 67 -2.60 1.33 0.09
N TRP A 68 -3.49 1.30 1.07
CA TRP A 68 -3.88 2.48 1.85
C TRP A 68 -3.55 2.28 3.33
N VAL A 69 -3.01 3.32 3.96
CA VAL A 69 -2.72 3.29 5.40
C VAL A 69 -4.02 3.36 6.20
N GLY A 70 -4.10 2.61 7.28
CA GLY A 70 -5.22 2.67 8.21
C GLY A 70 -4.93 1.94 9.51
N LYS A 71 -5.90 2.00 10.42
CA LYS A 71 -5.79 1.42 11.76
C LYS A 71 -6.81 0.31 11.98
N VAL A 72 -6.36 -0.82 12.53
CA VAL A 72 -7.24 -1.94 12.86
C VAL A 72 -8.12 -1.59 14.07
N GLU A 73 -9.44 -1.57 13.91
CA GLU A 73 -10.41 -1.30 14.98
C GLU A 73 -11.06 -2.57 15.52
N ALA A 74 -11.24 -3.59 14.67
CA ALA A 74 -11.83 -4.87 15.08
C ALA A 74 -11.23 -6.07 14.35
N SER A 75 -11.40 -7.26 14.95
CA SER A 75 -10.97 -8.54 14.37
C SER A 75 -12.11 -9.56 14.37
N TYR A 76 -12.35 -10.18 13.23
CA TYR A 76 -13.39 -11.19 13.00
C TYR A 76 -12.74 -12.57 12.85
N ARG A 77 -12.36 -13.17 13.99
CA ARG A 77 -11.49 -14.36 14.07
C ARG A 77 -11.95 -15.58 13.28
N HIS A 78 -13.25 -15.77 13.09
CA HIS A 78 -13.78 -16.92 12.34
C HIS A 78 -13.53 -16.81 10.84
N GLU A 79 -13.40 -15.59 10.31
CA GLU A 79 -13.29 -15.30 8.88
C GLU A 79 -11.89 -14.83 8.50
N ASN A 80 -11.00 -14.62 9.49
CA ASN A 80 -9.68 -14.05 9.30
C ASN A 80 -9.73 -12.67 8.60
N CYS A 81 -10.78 -11.91 8.94
CA CYS A 81 -11.02 -10.56 8.46
C CYS A 81 -10.83 -9.55 9.60
N PHE A 82 -10.52 -8.31 9.21
CA PHE A 82 -10.29 -7.20 10.12
C PHE A 82 -11.06 -5.97 9.62
N GLU A 83 -11.55 -5.17 10.56
CA GLU A 83 -12.09 -3.84 10.27
C GLU A 83 -10.98 -2.82 10.44
N VAL A 84 -10.81 -1.98 9.43
CA VAL A 84 -9.74 -0.98 9.36
C VAL A 84 -10.35 0.36 8.99
N VAL A 85 -10.08 1.38 9.81
CA VAL A 85 -10.37 2.79 9.48
C VAL A 85 -9.24 3.31 8.60
N LEU A 86 -9.54 3.74 7.39
CA LEU A 86 -8.55 4.30 6.48
C LEU A 86 -8.13 5.71 6.90
N ASP A 87 -6.83 5.96 6.88
CA ASP A 87 -6.28 7.28 7.15
C ASP A 87 -6.67 8.27 6.05
N GLY A 88 -7.04 9.48 6.46
CA GLY A 88 -7.45 10.58 5.56
C GLY A 88 -8.91 10.57 5.16
N SER A 89 -9.47 9.45 4.70
CA SER A 89 -10.91 9.37 4.38
C SER A 89 -11.77 9.12 5.63
N GLY A 90 -11.24 8.38 6.61
CA GLY A 90 -11.99 7.91 7.78
C GLY A 90 -13.04 6.86 7.44
N GLU A 91 -12.98 6.26 6.25
CA GLU A 91 -13.87 5.17 5.83
C GLU A 91 -13.46 3.85 6.50
N ASP A 92 -14.45 3.10 6.96
CA ASP A 92 -14.26 1.75 7.49
C ASP A 92 -14.32 0.72 6.37
N VAL A 93 -13.32 -0.16 6.31
CA VAL A 93 -13.28 -1.30 5.39
C VAL A 93 -13.09 -2.60 6.14
N VAL A 94 -13.75 -3.67 5.66
CA VAL A 94 -13.52 -5.03 6.16
C VAL A 94 -12.72 -5.79 5.11
N VAL A 95 -11.52 -6.23 5.48
CA VAL A 95 -10.58 -6.90 4.58
C VAL A 95 -10.06 -8.20 5.18
N HIS A 96 -9.75 -9.18 4.32
CA HIS A 96 -9.13 -10.42 4.74
C HIS A 96 -7.63 -10.20 5.02
N ALA A 97 -7.04 -10.97 5.93
CA ALA A 97 -5.63 -10.81 6.33
C ALA A 97 -4.62 -10.91 5.17
N CYS A 98 -4.98 -11.55 4.04
CA CYS A 98 -4.12 -11.64 2.87
C CYS A 98 -3.99 -10.31 2.09
N ASP A 99 -4.97 -9.41 2.27
CA ASP A 99 -5.01 -8.09 1.64
C ASP A 99 -4.53 -7.01 2.60
N MET A 100 -3.77 -7.41 3.63
CA MET A 100 -3.22 -6.54 4.66
C MET A 100 -1.71 -6.76 4.79
N ARG A 101 -0.99 -5.71 5.18
CA ARG A 101 0.41 -5.79 5.60
C ARG A 101 0.71 -4.74 6.66
N LEU A 102 1.76 -4.94 7.45
CA LEU A 102 2.22 -3.88 8.37
C LEU A 102 2.61 -2.63 7.59
N HIS A 103 2.25 -1.46 8.11
CA HIS A 103 2.70 -0.22 7.53
C HIS A 103 4.22 -0.11 7.62
N GLN A 104 4.85 0.17 6.48
CA GLN A 104 6.28 0.37 6.38
C GLN A 104 6.55 1.68 5.63
N VAL A 105 7.57 2.40 6.07
CA VAL A 105 8.10 3.58 5.36
C VAL A 105 9.44 3.25 4.71
N TRP A 106 9.72 3.91 3.59
CA TRP A 106 10.98 3.78 2.87
C TRP A 106 11.81 5.04 3.11
N GLU A 107 12.88 4.90 3.89
CA GLU A 107 13.74 6.01 4.30
C GLU A 107 15.20 5.59 4.13
N ASP A 108 16.01 6.45 3.52
CA ASP A 108 17.45 6.26 3.33
C ASP A 108 17.84 4.87 2.80
N GLY A 109 17.07 4.36 1.82
CA GLY A 109 17.34 3.08 1.19
C GLY A 109 16.95 1.85 2.03
N THR A 110 16.18 2.04 3.10
CA THR A 110 15.79 0.96 4.03
C THR A 110 14.29 0.97 4.31
N TRP A 111 13.71 -0.21 4.49
CA TRP A 111 12.33 -0.39 4.96
C TRP A 111 12.27 -0.37 6.48
N ILE A 112 11.42 0.48 7.03
CA ILE A 112 11.19 0.63 8.46
C ILE A 112 9.73 0.28 8.75
N ILE A 113 9.50 -0.68 9.64
CA ILE A 113 8.15 -0.97 10.14
C ILE A 113 7.77 0.14 11.11
N VAL A 114 6.61 0.74 10.87
CA VAL A 114 6.00 1.68 11.81
C VAL A 114 5.15 0.88 12.80
N LEU A 115 5.53 0.93 14.07
CA LEU A 115 4.77 0.35 15.18
C LEU A 115 4.25 1.53 16.00
N ASP A 116 2.92 1.65 16.10
CA ASP A 116 2.26 2.56 17.03
C ASP A 116 2.02 1.91 18.40
#